data_AF-A0A832PF37-F1
#
_entry.id   AF-A0A832PF37-F1
#
_cell.length_a   1.000
_cell.length_b   1.000
_cell.length_c   1.000
_cell.angle_alpha   90.00
_cell.angle_beta   90.00
_cell.angle_gamma   90.00
#
_symmetry.space_group_name_H-M   'P 1'
#
loop_
_entity.id
_entity.type
_entity.pdbx_description
1 polymer ?
#
loop_
_entity_poly.entity_id
_entity_poly.type
_entity_poly.pdbx_seq_one_letter_code
_entity_poly.pdbx_strand_id
1 'polypeptide(L)'
;MLGTVPPEVFRDVTCRVGQLVSSILVKTEIKNQVSAIREVYLPAPVTNQLDGLRVKLNYDRHHEEIANMSVSGYKLGDIADIKRFMMYGYILVKLLPESSIIQ
;
A
#
# COMPACT_ATOMS: atom_id res chain seq x y z
N MET A 1 18.23 -5.85 23.49
CA MET A 1 17.17 -6.88 23.45
C MET A 1 16.01 -6.31 22.65
N LEU A 2 15.91 -6.67 21.38
CA LEU A 2 14.87 -6.15 20.48
C LEU A 2 13.56 -6.88 20.80
N GLY A 3 12.61 -6.18 21.41
CA GLY A 3 11.28 -6.70 21.65
C GLY A 3 10.59 -6.96 20.31
N THR A 4 10.38 -8.22 20.00
CA THR A 4 9.48 -8.64 18.92
C THR A 4 8.05 -8.34 19.36
N VAL A 5 7.44 -7.35 18.73
CA VAL A 5 6.04 -6.99 18.95
C VAL A 5 5.18 -8.18 18.49
N PRO A 6 4.30 -8.74 19.34
CA PRO A 6 3.49 -9.89 18.96
C PRO A 6 2.51 -9.54 17.82
N PRO A 7 2.27 -10.45 16.86
CA PRO A 7 1.46 -10.20 15.66
C PRO A 7 -0.02 -9.95 15.95
N GLU A 8 -0.46 -10.09 17.21
CA GLU A 8 -1.86 -9.96 17.63
C GLU A 8 -2.29 -8.51 17.89
N VAL A 9 -1.34 -7.58 18.10
CA VAL A 9 -1.61 -6.18 18.47
C VAL A 9 -2.17 -5.36 17.29
N PHE A 10 -2.17 -5.90 16.08
CA PHE A 10 -2.59 -5.18 14.87
C PHE A 10 -4.06 -5.38 14.48
N ARG A 11 -4.85 -6.13 15.27
CA ARG A 11 -6.23 -6.51 14.91
C ARG A 11 -7.31 -5.50 15.31
N ASP A 12 -7.01 -4.47 16.09
CA ASP A 12 -8.03 -3.59 16.68
C ASP A 12 -8.12 -2.17 16.09
N VAL A 13 -7.56 -1.93 14.89
CA VAL A 13 -7.70 -0.63 14.17
C VAL A 13 -8.46 -0.78 12.84
N THR A 14 -9.23 -1.86 12.66
CA THR A 14 -10.17 -1.99 11.54
C THR A 14 -11.51 -1.36 11.91
N CYS A 15 -11.60 -0.04 11.76
CA CYS A 15 -12.83 0.71 11.99
C CYS A 15 -13.90 0.30 10.96
N ARG A 16 -14.80 -0.61 11.38
CA ARG A 16 -16.15 -0.98 10.85
C ARG A 16 -16.38 -1.25 9.35
N VAL A 17 -15.41 -1.07 8.47
CA VAL A 17 -15.43 -1.58 7.08
C VAL A 17 -14.06 -2.22 6.84
N GLY A 18 -13.97 -3.53 7.11
CA GLY A 18 -12.71 -4.26 7.15
C GLY A 18 -11.98 -4.22 5.81
N GLN A 19 -10.86 -3.50 5.77
CA GLN A 19 -9.85 -3.67 4.73
C GLN A 19 -9.07 -4.93 5.07
N LEU A 20 -8.86 -5.80 4.08
CA LEU A 20 -8.18 -7.09 4.24
C LEU A 20 -6.73 -6.90 4.74
N VAL A 21 -6.12 -5.77 4.38
CA VAL A 21 -4.79 -5.35 4.83
C VAL A 21 -4.80 -3.90 5.31
N SER A 22 -3.96 -3.58 6.30
CA SER A 22 -3.81 -2.21 6.79
C SER A 22 -2.90 -1.37 5.90
N SER A 23 -3.26 -0.09 5.70
CA SER A 23 -2.43 0.89 5.00
C SER A 23 -1.05 1.11 5.61
N ILE A 24 -0.90 0.93 6.93
CA ILE A 24 0.40 1.03 7.62
C ILE A 24 1.35 -0.10 7.17
N LEU A 25 0.81 -1.32 7.07
CA LEU A 25 1.58 -2.48 6.63
C LEU A 25 1.99 -2.31 5.17
N VAL A 26 1.04 -1.98 4.30
CA VAL A 26 1.29 -1.77 2.86
C VAL A 26 2.35 -0.67 2.67
N LYS A 27 2.30 0.43 3.43
CA LYS A 27 3.33 1.48 3.37
C LYS A 27 4.73 0.96 3.70
N THR A 28 4.83 0.12 4.71
CA THR A 28 6.10 -0.45 5.15
C THR A 28 6.64 -1.40 4.10
N GLU A 29 5.77 -2.23 3.55
CA GLU A 29 6.13 -3.20 2.52
C GLU A 29 6.57 -2.53 1.22
N ILE A 30 5.85 -1.48 0.80
CA ILE A 30 6.20 -0.67 -0.37
C ILE A 30 7.62 -0.09 -0.20
N LYS A 31 7.95 0.46 0.98
CA LYS A 31 9.30 1.00 1.26
C LYS A 31 10.40 -0.05 1.29
N ASN A 32 10.07 -1.29 1.64
CA ASN A 32 11.01 -2.39 1.78
C ASN A 32 11.30 -3.05 0.43
N GLN A 33 10.25 -3.32 -0.38
CA GLN A 33 10.36 -4.02 -1.65
C GLN A 33 10.70 -3.09 -2.82
N VAL A 34 10.16 -1.86 -2.88
CA VAL A 34 10.36 -0.95 -4.01
C VAL A 34 11.59 -0.07 -3.78
N SER A 35 12.69 -0.41 -4.45
CA SER A 35 13.97 0.33 -4.36
C SER A 35 13.85 1.76 -4.88
N ALA A 36 13.03 1.99 -5.91
CA ALA A 36 12.83 3.30 -6.54
C ALA A 36 12.38 4.38 -5.53
N ILE A 37 11.76 3.99 -4.42
CA ILE A 37 11.33 4.92 -3.36
C ILE A 37 12.51 5.56 -2.64
N ARG A 38 13.64 4.86 -2.54
CA ARG A 38 14.88 5.38 -1.92
C ARG A 38 15.55 6.43 -2.80
N GLU A 39 15.27 6.43 -4.10
CA GLU A 39 15.81 7.38 -5.08
C GLU A 39 14.95 8.64 -5.21
N VAL A 40 13.77 8.67 -4.59
CA VAL A 40 12.87 9.83 -4.62
C VAL A 40 13.32 10.86 -3.59
N TYR A 41 13.75 12.03 -4.08
CA TYR A 41 14.16 13.19 -3.27
C TYR A 41 12.98 13.98 -2.65
N LEU A 42 11.74 13.54 -2.86
CA LEU A 42 10.56 14.24 -2.34
C LEU A 42 10.38 13.96 -0.84
N PRO A 43 10.01 14.97 -0.03
CA PRO A 43 9.64 14.74 1.36
C PRO A 43 8.42 13.82 1.41
N ALA A 44 8.55 12.73 2.17
CA ALA A 44 7.58 11.64 2.27
C ALA A 44 7.16 11.06 0.90
N PRO A 45 7.95 10.13 0.32
CA PRO A 45 7.66 9.53 -0.99
C PRO A 45 6.39 8.67 -0.97
N VAL A 46 6.02 8.12 0.19
CA VAL A 46 4.78 7.38 0.42
C VAL A 46 3.99 8.03 1.55
N THR A 47 2.77 8.46 1.25
CA THR A 47 1.85 9.11 2.21
C THR A 47 0.59 8.28 2.40
N ASN A 48 0.13 8.13 3.64
CA ASN A 48 -1.14 7.47 3.94
C ASN A 48 -2.31 8.42 3.61
N GLN A 49 -3.41 7.85 3.14
CA GLN A 49 -4.69 8.50 2.95
C GLN A 49 -5.78 7.74 3.70
N LEU A 50 -7.02 8.25 3.68
CA LEU A 50 -8.16 7.63 4.35
C LEU A 50 -8.54 6.28 3.72
N ASP A 51 -8.43 6.16 2.40
CA ASP A 51 -8.86 5.00 1.61
C ASP A 51 -7.68 4.23 0.97
N GLY A 52 -6.44 4.55 1.35
CA GLY A 52 -5.27 3.87 0.83
C GLY A 52 -3.97 4.67 0.96
N LEU A 53 -3.15 4.66 -0.09
CA LEU A 53 -1.84 5.29 -0.13
C LEU A 53 -1.61 6.08 -1.41
N ARG A 54 -0.84 7.16 -1.27
CA ARG A 54 -0.26 7.88 -2.40
C ARG A 54 1.24 7.63 -2.46
N VAL A 55 1.68 7.12 -3.59
CA VAL A 55 3.08 6.82 -3.89
C VAL A 55 3.54 7.81 -4.95
N LYS A 56 4.48 8.68 -4.60
CA LYS A 56 5.02 9.72 -5.48
C LYS A 56 6.05 9.15 -6.47
N LEU A 57 5.66 8.08 -7.17
CA LEU A 57 6.41 7.46 -8.26
C LEU A 57 5.62 7.59 -9.55
N ASN A 58 6.32 7.57 -10.67
CA ASN A 58 5.69 7.61 -11.99
C ASN A 58 4.87 6.32 -12.24
N TYR A 59 3.60 6.47 -12.59
CA TYR A 59 2.70 5.35 -12.85
C TYR A 59 3.16 4.46 -14.00
N ASP A 60 3.49 5.03 -15.15
CA ASP A 60 3.90 4.25 -16.33
C ASP A 60 5.04 3.29 -16.02
N ARG A 61 5.99 3.72 -15.18
CA ARG A 61 7.21 2.96 -14.90
C ARG A 61 7.07 1.93 -13.78
N HIS A 62 6.27 2.23 -12.75
CA HIS A 62 6.29 1.45 -11.50
C HIS A 62 4.94 0.81 -11.13
N HIS A 63 3.87 1.03 -11.88
CA HIS A 63 2.56 0.47 -11.53
C HIS A 63 2.55 -1.06 -11.52
N GLU A 64 3.22 -1.73 -12.47
CA GLU A 64 3.29 -3.20 -12.52
C GLU A 64 4.10 -3.78 -11.36
N GLU A 65 5.22 -3.13 -10.99
CA GLU A 65 6.04 -3.51 -9.85
C GLU A 65 5.22 -3.45 -8.55
N ILE A 66 4.48 -2.35 -8.36
CA ILE A 66 3.59 -2.18 -7.20
C ILE A 66 2.41 -3.15 -7.25
N ALA A 67 1.85 -3.46 -8.42
CA ALA A 67 0.74 -4.40 -8.53
C ALA A 67 1.14 -5.85 -8.18
N ASN A 68 2.35 -6.25 -8.57
CA ASN A 68 2.86 -7.60 -8.38
C ASN A 68 3.46 -7.85 -6.99
N MET A 69 3.61 -6.82 -6.16
CA MET A 69 4.18 -6.97 -4.84
C MET A 69 3.28 -7.85 -3.94
N SER A 70 3.91 -8.67 -3.11
CA SER A 70 3.21 -9.51 -2.13
C SER A 70 3.11 -8.77 -0.80
N VAL A 71 1.89 -8.63 -0.28
CA VAL A 71 1.61 -8.04 1.04
C VAL A 71 0.80 -9.04 1.84
N SER A 72 1.35 -9.53 2.96
CA SER A 72 0.67 -10.47 3.85
C SER A 72 0.16 -11.74 3.13
N GLY A 73 0.84 -12.19 2.07
CA GLY A 73 0.49 -13.37 1.30
C GLY A 73 -0.46 -13.12 0.11
N TYR A 74 -0.94 -11.89 -0.07
CA TYR A 74 -1.80 -11.49 -1.19
C TYR A 74 -1.02 -10.60 -2.17
N LYS A 75 -1.36 -10.65 -3.46
CA LYS A 75 -0.84 -9.66 -4.41
C LYS A 75 -1.56 -8.34 -4.21
N LEU A 76 -0.81 -7.23 -4.22
CA LEU A 76 -1.40 -5.92 -4.01
C LEU A 76 -2.44 -5.57 -5.09
N GLY A 77 -2.21 -5.97 -6.34
CA GLY A 77 -3.17 -5.77 -7.43
C GLY A 77 -4.51 -6.50 -7.26
N ASP A 78 -4.57 -7.56 -6.45
CA ASP A 78 -5.80 -8.31 -6.20
C ASP A 78 -6.63 -7.68 -5.07
N ILE A 79 -5.98 -6.98 -4.15
CA ILE A 79 -6.58 -6.41 -2.93
C ILE A 79 -6.68 -4.87 -2.97
N ALA A 80 -6.14 -4.25 -4.01
CA ALA A 80 -6.09 -2.81 -4.15
C ALA A 80 -6.24 -2.37 -5.60
N ASP A 81 -6.90 -1.23 -5.79
CA ASP A 81 -7.09 -0.58 -7.07
C ASP A 81 -5.97 0.45 -7.28
N ILE A 82 -5.12 0.21 -8.29
CA ILE A 82 -3.91 1.00 -8.56
C ILE A 82 -4.18 1.95 -9.73
N LYS A 83 -4.39 3.22 -9.39
CA LYS A 83 -4.75 4.28 -10.34
C LYS A 83 -3.63 5.28 -10.57
N ARG A 84 -3.68 5.92 -11.73
CA ARG A 84 -2.88 7.10 -12.01
C ARG A 84 -3.53 8.35 -11.42
N PHE A 85 -2.74 9.17 -10.75
CA PHE A 85 -3.11 10.52 -10.36
C PHE A 85 -2.94 11.48 -11.54
N MET A 86 -4.05 11.97 -12.11
CA MET A 86 -4.07 12.67 -13.40
C MET A 86 -3.14 13.90 -13.49
N MET A 87 -3.00 14.67 -12.42
CA MET A 87 -2.25 15.94 -12.46
C MET A 87 -0.72 15.76 -12.51
N TYR A 88 -0.19 14.77 -11.79
CA TYR A 88 1.26 14.56 -11.66
C TYR A 88 1.74 13.20 -12.20
N GLY A 89 0.84 12.33 -12.64
CA GLY A 89 1.17 10.98 -13.07
C GLY A 89 1.64 10.05 -11.95
N TYR A 90 1.32 10.38 -10.70
CA TYR A 90 1.68 9.57 -9.53
C TYR A 90 0.81 8.32 -9.39
N ILE A 91 1.26 7.39 -8.54
CA ILE A 91 0.52 6.17 -8.25
C ILE A 91 -0.38 6.41 -7.03
N LEU A 92 -1.66 6.11 -7.21
CA LEU A 92 -2.68 6.09 -6.16
C LEU A 92 -3.08 4.65 -5.93
N VAL A 93 -2.86 4.15 -4.71
CA VAL A 93 -3.22 2.79 -4.30
C VAL A 93 -4.45 2.91 -3.40
N LYS A 94 -5.59 2.39 -3.85
CA LYS A 94 -6.83 2.39 -3.07
C LYS A 94 -7.09 0.98 -2.55
N LEU A 95 -7.10 0.81 -1.23
CA LEU A 95 -7.32 -0.51 -0.63
C LEU A 95 -8.80 -0.87 -0.72
N LEU A 96 -9.06 -2.07 -1.24
CA LEU A 96 -10.43 -2.58 -1.35
C LEU A 96 -10.88 -3.19 -0.01
N PRO A 97 -12.16 -3.02 0.36
CA PRO A 97 -12.72 -3.77 1.48
C PRO A 97 -12.86 -5.24 1.09
N GLU A 98 -12.90 -6.12 2.08
CA GLU A 98 -13.06 -7.57 1.87
C GLU A 98 -14.30 -7.91 1.02
N SER A 99 -15.38 -7.15 1.19
CA SER A 99 -16.64 -7.31 0.43
C SER A 99 -16.50 -7.10 -1.07
N SER A 100 -15.45 -6.41 -1.54
CA SER A 100 -15.23 -6.13 -2.96
C SER A 100 -14.35 -7.17 -3.66
N ILE A 101 -13.69 -8.05 -2.90
CA ILE A 101 -12.77 -9.06 -3.42
C ILE A 101 -13.51 -10.39 -3.72
N ILE A 102 -14.66 -10.62 -3.08
CA ILE A 102 -15.49 -11.81 -3.28
C ILE A 102 -16.46 -11.53 -4.45
N GLN A 103 -16.21 -12.14 -5.61
CA GLN A 103 -17.21 -12.32 -6.69
C GLN A 103 -17.67 -13.76 -6.75
#